data_AF-A0A1J5LUX2-F1
#
_entry.id   AF-A0A1J5LUX2-F1
#
_cell.length_a   1.000
_cell.length_b   1.000
_cell.length_c   1.000
_cell.angle_alpha   90.00
_cell.angle_beta   90.00
_cell.angle_gamma   90.00
#
_symmetry.space_group_name_H-M   'P 1'
#
loop_
_entity.id
_entity.type
_entity.pdbx_description
1 polymer ?
#
loop_
_entity_poly.entity_id
_entity_poly.type
_entity_poly.pdbx_seq_one_letter_code
_entity_poly.pdbx_strand_id
1 'polypeptide(L)'
;MKQLFFWILLVSIASALSQEQEAKDSVTLPFKYIEDYTNQLNIKLELSNEIPAYKIPFEGSSIKIKPNLGLRYAFVFNYKWASLRLGIRPNNANDEEKGDPKTFRLKFKLIFPRWSHHFEYNQVKGYYVSDEDFVQNYSNNHFIFPDLKTKVFSGVTAYKFNSKYSLRATESHTEVQLRSAGSFIPSITYMIYGINGLDNYIDEDGNPQFRENFSDNSGFTGILNLAYYYTFVYKKWYASIFAAPGFGYDFRKVTEYNNNLSEKSNHNAFLTSLNAGSSIGFNDKKIYFGLSFKHSAMDFKHSEERIEYLSSQNAYFLFFGYRFKAPKVVTKPINKIEQTIPVLKQD
;
A
#
# COMPACT_ATOMS: atom_id res chain seq x y z
N MET A 1 31.99 -9.87 6.29
CA MET A 1 30.67 -10.44 5.95
C MET A 1 29.77 -9.53 5.10
N LYS A 2 29.67 -8.21 5.35
CA LYS A 2 28.82 -7.30 4.54
C LYS A 2 29.27 -7.13 3.08
N GLN A 3 30.58 -7.10 2.80
CA GLN A 3 31.09 -6.98 1.42
C GLN A 3 30.91 -8.27 0.61
N LEU A 4 30.98 -9.44 1.25
CA LEU A 4 30.81 -10.73 0.57
C LEU A 4 29.37 -10.92 0.05
N PHE A 5 28.37 -10.41 0.78
CA PHE A 5 26.97 -10.46 0.38
C PHE A 5 26.68 -9.57 -0.84
N PHE A 6 27.38 -8.43 -0.96
CA PHE A 6 27.25 -7.52 -2.10
C PHE A 6 27.83 -8.12 -3.39
N TRP A 7 28.95 -8.85 -3.28
CA TRP A 7 29.53 -9.58 -4.40
C TRP A 7 28.67 -10.76 -4.85
N ILE A 8 28.03 -11.49 -3.93
CA ILE A 8 27.09 -12.57 -4.27
C ILE A 8 25.84 -12.02 -4.99
N LEU A 9 25.36 -10.83 -4.61
CA LEU A 9 24.24 -10.16 -5.28
C LEU A 9 24.62 -9.67 -6.70
N LEU A 10 25.83 -9.17 -6.90
CA LEU A 10 26.33 -8.73 -8.21
C LEU A 10 26.59 -9.89 -9.17
N VAL A 11 27.13 -11.01 -8.66
CA VAL A 11 27.40 -12.21 -9.48
C VAL A 11 26.11 -12.90 -9.93
N SER A 12 25.03 -12.82 -9.14
CA SER A 12 23.70 -13.34 -9.52
C SER A 12 22.96 -12.47 -10.54
N ILE A 13 23.21 -11.16 -10.57
CA ILE A 13 22.69 -10.26 -11.62
C ILE A 13 23.44 -10.49 -12.95
N ALA A 14 24.76 -10.70 -12.91
CA ALA A 14 25.56 -10.96 -14.11
C ALA A 14 25.23 -12.32 -14.76
N SER A 15 24.92 -13.35 -13.96
CA SER A 15 24.52 -14.67 -14.47
C SER A 15 23.08 -14.72 -15.00
N ALA A 16 22.23 -13.75 -14.65
CA ALA A 16 20.91 -13.55 -15.27
C ALA A 16 20.98 -12.84 -16.64
N LEU A 17 22.10 -12.17 -16.96
CA LEU A 17 22.31 -11.46 -18.23
C LEU A 17 23.02 -12.29 -19.31
N SER A 18 23.54 -13.49 -18.98
CA SER A 18 24.42 -14.27 -19.86
C SER A 18 23.81 -15.57 -20.42
N GLN A 19 22.49 -15.77 -20.36
CA GLN A 19 21.86 -16.90 -21.07
C GLN A 19 21.45 -16.48 -22.48
N GLU A 20 22.43 -16.24 -23.35
CA GLU A 20 22.26 -16.51 -24.77
C GLU A 20 22.56 -17.99 -24.97
N GLN A 21 21.55 -18.78 -25.32
CA GLN A 21 21.73 -20.14 -25.78
C GLN A 21 21.03 -20.32 -27.12
N GLU A 22 21.80 -20.95 -28.01
CA GLU A 22 21.65 -21.09 -29.46
C GLU A 22 20.25 -21.41 -29.99
N ALA A 23 20.01 -20.88 -31.19
CA ALA A 23 18.84 -21.11 -32.02
C ALA A 23 18.65 -22.61 -32.32
N LYS A 24 17.50 -23.15 -31.90
CA LYS A 24 16.87 -24.29 -32.55
C LYS A 24 15.69 -23.80 -33.36
N ASP A 25 15.88 -23.84 -34.67
CA ASP A 25 14.88 -23.54 -35.67
C ASP A 25 13.78 -24.60 -35.61
N SER A 26 12.58 -24.15 -35.24
CA SER A 26 11.31 -24.86 -35.29
C SER A 26 10.28 -23.76 -35.21
N VAL A 27 9.34 -23.69 -36.14
CA VAL A 27 8.23 -22.72 -36.14
C VAL A 27 7.41 -22.94 -34.87
N THR A 28 7.84 -22.28 -33.81
CA THR A 28 7.26 -22.38 -32.48
C THR A 28 6.31 -21.22 -32.38
N LEU A 29 5.00 -21.50 -32.28
CA LEU A 29 4.02 -20.50 -31.89
C LEU A 29 4.62 -19.71 -30.71
N PRO A 30 4.67 -18.37 -30.76
CA PRO A 30 5.36 -17.59 -29.75
C PRO A 30 4.86 -18.03 -28.38
N PHE A 31 5.76 -18.59 -27.56
CA PHE A 31 5.38 -19.17 -26.28
C PHE A 31 4.65 -18.11 -25.45
N LYS A 32 3.35 -18.32 -25.23
CA LYS A 32 2.49 -17.35 -24.57
C LYS A 32 2.90 -17.24 -23.09
N TYR A 33 3.33 -16.06 -22.66
CA TYR A 33 3.69 -15.77 -21.27
C TYR A 33 2.50 -15.37 -20.41
N ILE A 34 1.49 -14.75 -21.02
CA ILE A 34 0.37 -14.12 -20.32
C ILE A 34 -0.92 -14.57 -21.00
N GLU A 35 -1.89 -15.02 -20.21
CA GLU A 35 -3.26 -15.23 -20.66
C GLU A 35 -4.14 -14.07 -20.23
N ASP A 36 -4.94 -13.55 -21.15
CA ASP A 36 -5.75 -12.37 -20.96
C ASP A 36 -7.20 -12.73 -20.63
N TYR A 37 -7.71 -12.12 -19.56
CA TYR A 37 -9.08 -12.20 -19.08
C TYR A 37 -9.69 -10.80 -18.86
N THR A 38 -9.13 -9.75 -19.47
CA THR A 38 -9.56 -8.35 -19.31
C THR A 38 -11.01 -8.10 -19.69
N ASN A 39 -11.58 -8.90 -20.60
CA ASN A 39 -13.00 -8.84 -21.01
C ASN A 39 -13.97 -9.52 -20.01
N GLN A 40 -13.46 -10.05 -18.90
CA GLN A 40 -14.26 -10.62 -17.81
C GLN A 40 -14.28 -9.66 -16.63
N LEU A 41 -15.41 -9.63 -15.93
CA LEU A 41 -15.54 -8.90 -14.67
C LEU A 41 -15.05 -9.81 -13.55
N ASN A 42 -13.93 -9.45 -12.95
CA ASN A 42 -13.36 -10.19 -11.84
C ASN A 42 -13.82 -9.57 -10.53
N ILE A 43 -14.53 -10.36 -9.73
CA ILE A 43 -14.95 -9.96 -8.38
C ILE A 43 -14.11 -10.76 -7.39
N LYS A 44 -13.40 -10.04 -6.53
CA LYS A 44 -12.51 -10.60 -5.50
C LYS A 44 -12.99 -10.21 -4.11
N LEU A 45 -13.20 -11.19 -3.26
CA LEU A 45 -13.30 -11.03 -1.81
C LEU A 45 -11.88 -10.94 -1.24
N GLU A 46 -11.61 -9.93 -0.43
CA GLU A 46 -10.30 -9.69 0.19
C GLU A 46 -10.48 -9.41 1.68
N LEU A 47 -9.76 -10.17 2.52
CA LEU A 47 -9.61 -9.97 3.95
C LEU A 47 -8.22 -9.41 4.24
N SER A 48 -8.10 -8.38 5.08
CA SER A 48 -6.78 -7.82 5.40
C SER A 48 -6.70 -7.10 6.75
N ASN A 49 -5.52 -7.16 7.37
CA ASN A 49 -5.21 -6.50 8.64
C ASN A 49 -4.45 -5.16 8.47
N GLU A 50 -4.32 -4.65 7.25
CA GLU A 50 -3.56 -3.44 6.94
C GLU A 50 -4.14 -2.21 7.66
N ILE A 51 -3.48 -1.71 8.70
CA ILE A 51 -3.89 -0.57 9.50
C ILE A 51 -2.69 0.39 9.60
N PRO A 52 -2.84 1.68 9.22
CA PRO A 52 -1.78 2.65 9.40
C PRO A 52 -1.60 2.95 10.90
N ALA A 53 -0.35 3.08 11.31
CA ALA A 53 0.03 3.56 12.63
C ALA A 53 0.92 4.80 12.50
N TYR A 54 1.05 5.57 13.57
CA TYR A 54 1.84 6.80 13.61
C TYR A 54 2.63 6.88 14.92
N LYS A 55 3.71 7.63 14.92
CA LYS A 55 4.39 8.08 16.14
C LYS A 55 4.05 9.54 16.38
N ILE A 56 3.72 9.91 17.61
CA ILE A 56 3.41 11.30 17.99
C ILE A 56 4.27 11.73 19.19
N PRO A 57 4.62 13.02 19.31
CA PRO A 57 5.21 13.55 20.54
C PRO A 57 4.14 13.68 21.63
N PHE A 58 4.40 13.07 22.78
CA PHE A 58 3.53 13.06 23.95
C PHE A 58 4.38 12.99 25.22
N GLU A 59 4.16 13.92 26.16
CA GLU A 59 4.86 13.98 27.46
C GLU A 59 6.38 13.82 27.39
N GLY A 60 7.03 14.55 26.47
CA GLY A 60 8.49 14.48 26.30
C GLY A 60 9.02 13.19 25.67
N SER A 61 8.13 12.28 25.25
CA SER A 61 8.45 11.00 24.59
C SER A 61 7.80 10.90 23.21
N SER A 62 8.24 9.92 22.40
CA SER A 62 7.61 9.57 21.12
C SER A 62 6.83 8.28 21.28
N ILE A 63 5.50 8.35 21.23
CA ILE A 63 4.62 7.19 21.47
C ILE A 63 3.97 6.72 20.18
N LYS A 64 3.76 5.40 20.08
CA LYS A 64 3.07 4.77 18.94
C LYS A 64 1.56 4.76 19.11
N ILE A 65 0.84 5.35 18.17
CA ILE A 65 -0.63 5.34 18.11
C ILE A 65 -1.16 4.53 16.92
N LYS A 66 -2.31 3.88 17.10
CA LYS A 66 -3.05 3.20 16.02
C LYS A 66 -4.56 3.30 16.24
N PRO A 67 -5.39 3.26 15.18
CA PRO A 67 -6.83 3.21 15.35
C PRO A 67 -7.28 1.80 15.73
N ASN A 68 -8.34 1.69 16.56
CA ASN A 68 -8.92 0.43 17.00
C ASN A 68 -9.81 -0.24 15.92
N LEU A 69 -9.16 -0.69 14.85
CA LEU A 69 -9.84 -1.26 13.70
C LEU A 69 -9.66 -2.78 13.64
N GLY A 70 -10.74 -3.49 13.33
CA GLY A 70 -10.69 -4.92 13.05
C GLY A 70 -10.16 -5.25 11.64
N LEU A 71 -10.36 -6.50 11.23
CA LEU A 71 -10.08 -6.94 9.87
C LEU A 71 -10.95 -6.19 8.86
N ARG A 72 -10.36 -5.82 7.73
CA ARG A 72 -11.09 -5.24 6.61
C ARG A 72 -11.58 -6.34 5.69
N TYR A 73 -12.88 -6.29 5.38
CA TYR A 73 -13.54 -7.13 4.38
C TYR A 73 -13.81 -6.26 3.15
N ALA A 74 -13.36 -6.68 1.98
CA ALA A 74 -13.50 -5.89 0.76
C ALA A 74 -13.95 -6.70 -0.44
N PHE A 75 -14.80 -6.07 -1.25
CA PHE A 75 -15.08 -6.46 -2.63
C PHE A 75 -14.19 -5.64 -3.56
N VAL A 76 -13.43 -6.32 -4.42
CA VAL A 76 -12.61 -5.69 -5.45
C VAL A 76 -13.15 -6.07 -6.81
N PHE A 77 -13.59 -5.07 -7.56
CA PHE A 77 -14.11 -5.19 -8.91
C PHE A 77 -13.01 -4.82 -9.88
N ASN A 78 -12.60 -5.76 -10.72
CA ASN A 78 -11.58 -5.54 -11.74
C ASN A 78 -12.16 -5.85 -13.11
N TYR A 79 -12.03 -4.91 -14.04
CA TYR A 79 -12.48 -5.07 -15.42
C TYR A 79 -11.56 -4.26 -16.32
N LYS A 80 -11.01 -4.91 -17.35
CA LYS A 80 -9.96 -4.36 -18.20
C LYS A 80 -8.80 -3.79 -17.40
N TRP A 81 -8.56 -2.48 -17.53
CA TRP A 81 -7.52 -1.73 -16.83
C TRP A 81 -7.99 -1.12 -15.51
N ALA A 82 -9.30 -1.12 -15.21
CA ALA A 82 -9.85 -0.48 -14.03
C ALA A 82 -10.01 -1.47 -12.87
N SER A 83 -9.66 -1.03 -11.67
CA SER A 83 -9.86 -1.77 -10.42
C SER A 83 -10.41 -0.86 -9.33
N LEU A 84 -11.59 -1.18 -8.82
CA LEU A 84 -12.24 -0.47 -7.71
C LEU A 84 -12.33 -1.40 -6.48
N ARG A 85 -11.93 -0.89 -5.32
CA ARG A 85 -12.04 -1.62 -4.04
C ARG A 85 -13.01 -0.91 -3.12
N LEU A 86 -14.05 -1.63 -2.72
CA LEU A 86 -15.00 -1.20 -1.69
C LEU A 86 -14.80 -2.09 -0.48
N GLY A 87 -14.49 -1.51 0.67
CA GLY A 87 -14.21 -2.27 1.89
C GLY A 87 -14.96 -1.70 3.09
N ILE A 88 -15.44 -2.60 3.93
CA ILE A 88 -15.96 -2.29 5.27
C ILE A 88 -14.98 -2.80 6.30
N ARG A 89 -14.93 -2.11 7.44
CA ARG A 89 -14.03 -2.45 8.53
C ARG A 89 -14.77 -2.24 9.85
N PRO A 90 -15.33 -3.31 10.44
CA PRO A 90 -15.92 -3.20 11.76
C PRO A 90 -14.83 -2.88 12.80
N ASN A 91 -15.24 -2.26 13.90
CA ASN A 91 -14.39 -2.08 15.06
C ASN A 91 -14.03 -3.42 15.68
N ASN A 92 -12.94 -3.46 16.44
CA ASN A 92 -12.61 -4.64 17.20
C ASN A 92 -13.53 -4.72 18.44
N ALA A 93 -14.59 -5.52 18.36
CA ALA A 93 -15.61 -5.62 19.42
C ALA A 93 -15.07 -6.12 20.77
N ASN A 94 -13.89 -6.75 20.78
CA ASN A 94 -13.27 -7.26 22.02
C ASN A 94 -12.47 -6.18 22.79
N ASP A 95 -12.35 -4.97 22.25
CA ASP A 95 -11.47 -3.91 22.77
C ASP A 95 -12.20 -2.55 22.79
N GLU A 96 -13.41 -2.46 23.35
CA GLU A 96 -14.19 -1.20 23.39
C GLU A 96 -13.44 -0.07 24.11
N GLU A 97 -12.60 -0.42 25.10
CA GLU A 97 -11.73 0.49 25.86
C GLU A 97 -10.65 1.20 25.00
N LYS A 98 -10.48 0.82 23.72
CA LYS A 98 -9.52 1.43 22.79
C LYS A 98 -10.18 2.46 21.85
N GLY A 99 -11.42 2.82 22.13
CA GLY A 99 -12.20 3.82 21.41
C GLY A 99 -12.85 3.32 20.12
N ASP A 100 -13.71 4.18 19.54
CA ASP A 100 -14.50 3.94 18.33
C ASP A 100 -14.01 4.83 17.16
N PRO A 101 -13.07 4.34 16.33
CA PRO A 101 -12.51 5.12 15.23
C PRO A 101 -13.46 5.23 14.03
N LYS A 102 -13.62 6.45 13.51
CA LYS A 102 -14.37 6.71 12.27
C LYS A 102 -13.43 6.68 11.07
N THR A 103 -13.73 5.86 10.07
CA THR A 103 -12.86 5.69 8.91
C THR A 103 -13.58 5.80 7.57
N PHE A 104 -12.86 6.33 6.58
CA PHE A 104 -13.27 6.33 5.19
C PHE A 104 -12.05 6.06 4.31
N ARG A 105 -12.12 5.04 3.46
CA ARG A 105 -11.02 4.66 2.57
C ARG A 105 -11.54 4.30 1.19
N LEU A 106 -10.97 4.93 0.17
CA LEU A 106 -11.24 4.64 -1.23
C LEU A 106 -9.93 4.30 -1.94
N LYS A 107 -9.86 3.14 -2.59
CA LYS A 107 -8.74 2.77 -3.47
C LYS A 107 -9.22 2.54 -4.89
N PHE A 108 -8.53 3.18 -5.83
CA PHE A 108 -8.75 3.02 -7.25
C PHE A 108 -7.43 2.76 -7.97
N LYS A 109 -7.43 1.85 -8.94
CA LYS A 109 -6.25 1.51 -9.72
C LYS A 109 -6.57 1.51 -11.21
N LEU A 110 -5.61 2.02 -11.98
CA LEU A 110 -5.52 1.95 -13.42
C LEU A 110 -4.31 1.11 -13.76
N ILE A 111 -4.48 -0.07 -14.32
CA ILE A 111 -3.37 -0.98 -14.64
C ILE A 111 -3.41 -1.25 -16.15
N PHE A 112 -2.61 -0.51 -16.91
CA PHE A 112 -2.41 -0.65 -18.35
C PHE A 112 -1.29 -1.65 -18.66
N PRO A 113 -1.05 -2.02 -19.93
CA PRO A 113 0.00 -2.98 -20.28
C PRO A 113 1.40 -2.58 -19.84
N ARG A 114 1.73 -1.27 -19.84
CA ARG A 114 3.04 -0.75 -19.39
C ARG A 114 2.97 0.22 -18.21
N TRP A 115 1.89 0.98 -18.08
CA TRP A 115 1.73 1.95 -17.00
C TRP A 115 0.75 1.45 -15.96
N SER A 116 1.01 1.74 -14.69
CA SER A 116 0.01 1.57 -13.63
C SER A 116 -0.05 2.80 -12.75
N HIS A 117 -1.27 3.22 -12.41
CA HIS A 117 -1.55 4.30 -11.50
C HIS A 117 -2.43 3.80 -10.37
N HIS A 118 -1.95 3.89 -9.14
CA HIS A 118 -2.71 3.54 -7.94
C HIS A 118 -3.01 4.82 -7.19
N PHE A 119 -4.26 4.99 -6.76
CA PHE A 119 -4.70 6.14 -6.00
C PHE A 119 -5.44 5.66 -4.76
N GLU A 120 -5.20 6.36 -3.66
CA GLU A 120 -5.84 6.08 -2.39
C GLU A 120 -6.16 7.39 -1.66
N TYR A 121 -7.39 7.48 -1.17
CA TYR A 121 -7.77 8.46 -0.17
C TYR A 121 -8.13 7.71 1.11
N ASN A 122 -7.51 8.10 2.22
CA ASN A 122 -7.71 7.50 3.53
C ASN A 122 -7.93 8.61 4.57
N GLN A 123 -9.04 8.52 5.29
CA GLN A 123 -9.35 9.39 6.42
C GLN A 123 -9.65 8.51 7.64
N VAL A 124 -9.03 8.82 8.76
CA VAL A 124 -9.23 8.15 10.05
C VAL A 124 -9.36 9.20 11.13
N LYS A 125 -10.34 9.06 12.02
CA LYS A 125 -10.51 9.86 13.23
C LYS A 125 -10.62 8.91 14.42
N GLY A 126 -9.90 9.20 15.51
CA GLY A 126 -9.86 8.35 16.70
C GLY A 126 -8.68 7.39 16.68
N TYR A 127 -7.82 7.51 17.69
CA TYR A 127 -6.62 6.71 17.87
C TYR A 127 -6.45 6.35 19.34
N TYR A 128 -5.70 5.28 19.63
CA TYR A 128 -5.25 4.97 20.97
C TYR A 128 -3.75 4.72 20.99
N VAL A 129 -3.15 4.84 22.17
CA VAL A 129 -1.73 4.53 22.41
C VAL A 129 -1.54 3.03 22.44
N SER A 130 -0.70 2.54 21.54
CA SER A 130 -0.44 1.12 21.31
C SER A 130 0.99 0.70 21.60
N ASP A 131 1.72 1.58 22.26
CA ASP A 131 3.08 1.36 22.71
C ASP A 131 3.05 0.61 24.04
N GLU A 132 3.45 -0.67 24.03
CA GLU A 132 3.32 -1.54 25.20
C GLU A 132 4.20 -1.07 26.37
N ASP A 133 5.38 -0.53 26.09
CA ASP A 133 6.31 -0.03 27.12
C ASP A 133 5.76 1.21 27.82
N PHE A 134 5.02 2.06 27.08
CA PHE A 134 4.33 3.21 27.65
C PHE A 134 3.11 2.76 28.48
N VAL A 135 2.29 1.86 27.92
CA VAL A 135 1.04 1.40 28.55
C VAL A 135 1.30 0.55 29.80
N GLN A 136 2.39 -0.23 29.88
CA GLN A 136 2.69 -1.06 31.06
C GLN A 136 2.84 -0.27 32.37
N ASN A 137 3.12 1.05 32.29
CA ASN A 137 3.18 1.91 33.47
C ASN A 137 1.79 2.35 33.99
N TYR A 138 0.71 2.06 33.26
CA TYR A 138 -0.65 2.49 33.56
C TYR A 138 -1.60 1.27 33.54
N SER A 139 -2.43 1.11 34.57
CA SER A 139 -3.31 -0.06 34.71
C SER A 139 -4.46 -0.07 33.70
N ASN A 140 -4.66 -1.19 32.99
CA ASN A 140 -5.78 -1.63 32.11
C ASN A 140 -6.41 -0.66 31.09
N ASN A 141 -6.34 0.64 31.28
CA ASN A 141 -6.98 1.65 30.45
C ASN A 141 -5.97 2.27 29.49
N HIS A 142 -6.46 2.63 28.31
CA HIS A 142 -5.65 3.12 27.21
C HIS A 142 -5.81 4.63 27.07
N PHE A 143 -4.73 5.33 26.80
CA PHE A 143 -4.79 6.71 26.35
C PHE A 143 -5.43 6.78 24.96
N ILE A 144 -6.49 7.57 24.82
CA ILE A 144 -7.25 7.69 23.57
C ILE A 144 -7.16 9.13 23.07
N PHE A 145 -6.90 9.32 21.78
CA PHE A 145 -7.03 10.60 21.09
C PHE A 145 -8.30 10.55 20.23
N PRO A 146 -9.48 10.89 20.78
CA PRO A 146 -10.76 10.71 20.08
C PRO A 146 -10.90 11.69 18.91
N ASP A 147 -10.29 12.87 19.01
CA ASP A 147 -10.38 13.89 17.97
C ASP A 147 -9.24 13.90 16.97
N LEU A 148 -8.16 13.15 17.25
CA LEU A 148 -7.04 13.02 16.34
C LEU A 148 -7.50 12.45 15.01
N LYS A 149 -7.25 13.21 13.96
CA LYS A 149 -7.70 12.93 12.60
C LYS A 149 -6.52 12.97 11.64
N THR A 150 -6.43 11.94 10.81
CA THR A 150 -5.51 11.90 9.68
C THR A 150 -6.30 11.90 8.37
N LYS A 151 -5.79 12.63 7.39
CA LYS A 151 -6.26 12.65 6.00
C LYS A 151 -5.06 12.43 5.12
N VAL A 152 -5.08 11.41 4.30
CA VAL A 152 -3.98 11.06 3.40
C VAL A 152 -4.54 10.79 2.02
N PHE A 153 -4.07 11.55 1.04
CA PHE A 153 -4.19 11.21 -0.37
C PHE A 153 -2.83 10.71 -0.85
N SER A 154 -2.78 9.51 -1.41
CA SER A 154 -1.54 8.96 -1.97
C SER A 154 -1.75 8.43 -3.38
N GLY A 155 -0.69 8.48 -4.16
CA GLY A 155 -0.66 7.88 -5.48
C GLY A 155 0.68 7.25 -5.81
N VAL A 156 0.64 6.26 -6.69
CA VAL A 156 1.82 5.59 -7.25
C VAL A 156 1.66 5.53 -8.76
N THR A 157 2.61 6.09 -9.50
CA THR A 157 2.71 5.93 -10.95
C THR A 157 3.93 5.09 -11.27
N ALA A 158 3.75 3.98 -11.98
CA ALA A 158 4.80 3.01 -12.25
C ALA A 158 4.86 2.62 -13.74
N TYR A 159 6.05 2.29 -14.22
CA TYR A 159 6.28 1.83 -15.59
C TYR A 159 6.92 0.43 -15.59
N LYS A 160 6.32 -0.51 -16.32
CA LYS A 160 6.80 -1.88 -16.46
C LYS A 160 7.59 -2.05 -17.75
N PHE A 161 8.86 -2.42 -17.64
CA PHE A 161 9.76 -2.63 -18.78
C PHE A 161 9.52 -3.95 -19.52
N ASN A 162 9.31 -5.07 -18.81
CA ASN A 162 9.20 -6.38 -19.45
C ASN A 162 7.75 -6.69 -19.83
N SER A 163 7.47 -6.82 -21.13
CA SER A 163 6.14 -7.20 -21.64
C SER A 163 5.74 -8.63 -21.29
N LYS A 164 6.70 -9.52 -21.00
CA LYS A 164 6.47 -10.92 -20.60
C LYS A 164 5.99 -11.07 -19.15
N TYR A 165 6.18 -10.04 -18.32
CA TYR A 165 5.70 -10.01 -16.94
C TYR A 165 4.31 -9.37 -16.88
N SER A 166 3.37 -9.97 -16.14
CA SER A 166 2.04 -9.42 -15.90
C SER A 166 1.91 -8.91 -14.46
N LEU A 167 1.89 -7.59 -14.31
CA LEU A 167 1.51 -6.95 -13.04
C LEU A 167 0.03 -7.22 -12.71
N ARG A 168 -0.82 -7.33 -13.73
CA ARG A 168 -2.25 -7.64 -13.59
C ARG A 168 -2.47 -9.03 -13.00
N ALA A 169 -1.58 -10.00 -13.27
CA ALA A 169 -1.72 -11.37 -12.75
C ALA A 169 -1.70 -11.47 -11.22
N THR A 170 -1.02 -10.54 -10.53
CA THR A 170 -0.94 -10.51 -9.07
C THR A 170 -1.82 -9.42 -8.44
N GLU A 171 -2.12 -8.35 -9.18
CA GLU A 171 -2.87 -7.22 -8.64
C GLU A 171 -4.40 -7.32 -8.89
N SER A 172 -4.81 -7.35 -10.15
CA SER A 172 -6.22 -7.31 -10.59
C SER A 172 -6.78 -8.67 -11.00
N HIS A 173 -5.90 -9.64 -11.25
CA HIS A 173 -6.19 -10.97 -11.78
C HIS A 173 -6.93 -10.96 -13.13
N THR A 174 -6.92 -9.82 -13.83
CA THR A 174 -7.43 -9.66 -15.20
C THR A 174 -6.53 -10.30 -16.24
N GLU A 175 -5.36 -10.77 -15.83
CA GLU A 175 -4.46 -11.62 -16.61
C GLU A 175 -3.99 -12.79 -15.73
N VAL A 176 -3.38 -13.80 -16.35
CA VAL A 176 -2.71 -14.91 -15.69
C VAL A 176 -1.29 -15.01 -16.25
N GLN A 177 -0.30 -15.08 -15.35
CA GLN A 177 1.08 -15.38 -15.73
C GLN A 177 1.20 -16.88 -15.98
N LEU A 178 1.51 -17.29 -17.22
CA LEU A 178 1.63 -18.70 -17.62
C LEU A 178 3.05 -19.25 -17.45
N ARG A 179 4.06 -18.36 -17.45
CA ARG A 179 5.48 -18.70 -17.34
C ARG A 179 6.18 -17.73 -16.41
N SER A 180 7.18 -18.21 -15.68
CA SER A 180 7.95 -17.37 -14.78
C SER A 180 8.57 -16.17 -15.51
N ALA A 181 8.42 -14.99 -14.94
CA ALA A 181 8.95 -13.75 -15.51
C ALA A 181 9.11 -12.70 -14.41
N GLY A 182 9.99 -11.73 -14.66
CA GLY A 182 10.13 -10.56 -13.80
C GLY A 182 10.25 -9.27 -14.60
N SER A 183 10.12 -8.14 -13.93
CA SER A 183 10.30 -6.83 -14.54
C SER A 183 10.95 -5.88 -13.54
N PHE A 184 11.87 -5.07 -14.05
CA PHE A 184 12.17 -3.79 -13.43
C PHE A 184 10.95 -2.85 -13.61
N ILE A 185 10.52 -2.22 -12.52
CA ILE A 185 9.35 -1.36 -12.45
C ILE A 185 9.68 -0.13 -11.60
N PRO A 186 10.31 0.92 -12.16
CA PRO A 186 10.46 2.17 -11.43
C PRO A 186 9.11 2.83 -11.23
N SER A 187 8.96 3.53 -10.11
CA SER A 187 7.72 4.24 -9.79
C SER A 187 7.95 5.49 -8.96
N ILE A 188 7.04 6.45 -9.09
CA ILE A 188 6.97 7.62 -8.23
C ILE A 188 5.79 7.44 -7.29
N THR A 189 6.04 7.47 -5.99
CA THR A 189 5.03 7.58 -4.95
C THR A 189 4.92 9.03 -4.52
N TYR A 190 3.71 9.53 -4.38
CA TYR A 190 3.44 10.87 -3.87
C TYR A 190 2.32 10.82 -2.84
N MET A 191 2.43 11.61 -1.79
CA MET A 191 1.50 11.63 -0.67
C MET A 191 1.24 13.07 -0.25
N ILE A 192 -0.03 13.45 -0.11
CA ILE A 192 -0.46 14.69 0.52
C ILE A 192 -1.17 14.30 1.80
N TYR A 193 -0.76 14.87 2.92
CA TYR A 193 -1.27 14.47 4.23
C TYR A 193 -1.61 15.65 5.12
N GLY A 194 -2.52 15.41 6.07
CA GLY A 194 -2.87 16.29 7.17
C GLY A 194 -3.18 15.48 8.42
N ILE A 195 -2.68 15.93 9.56
CA ILE A 195 -2.82 15.33 10.89
C ILE A 195 -3.16 16.46 11.85
N ASN A 196 -4.29 16.37 12.54
CA ASN A 196 -4.73 17.38 13.48
C ASN A 196 -5.61 16.80 14.60
N GLY A 197 -5.90 17.61 15.62
CA GLY A 197 -6.75 17.18 16.74
C GLY A 197 -5.97 16.45 17.84
N LEU A 198 -4.73 16.90 18.11
CA LEU A 198 -3.90 16.42 19.23
C LEU A 198 -4.11 17.22 20.52
N ASP A 199 -5.03 18.18 20.51
CA ASP A 199 -5.36 19.11 21.60
C ASP A 199 -6.12 18.44 22.75
N ASN A 200 -6.76 17.30 22.52
CA ASN A 200 -7.41 16.52 23.56
C ASN A 200 -7.05 15.04 23.52
N TYR A 201 -7.12 14.42 24.69
CA TYR A 201 -7.03 12.98 24.87
C TYR A 201 -7.88 12.54 26.07
N ILE A 202 -8.14 11.25 26.17
CA ILE A 202 -8.74 10.61 27.35
C ILE A 202 -7.60 9.86 28.03
N ASP A 203 -7.41 10.13 29.32
CA ASP A 203 -6.38 9.49 30.14
C ASP A 203 -6.76 8.06 30.56
N GLU A 204 -5.87 7.41 31.30
CA GLU A 204 -6.05 6.08 31.85
C GLU A 204 -7.21 5.99 32.86
N ASP A 205 -7.70 7.08 33.43
CA ASP A 205 -8.86 7.05 34.33
C ASP A 205 -10.18 7.30 33.58
N GLY A 206 -10.10 7.49 32.25
CA GLY A 206 -11.26 7.80 31.41
C GLY A 206 -11.65 9.28 31.44
N ASN A 207 -10.81 10.15 31.99
CA ASN A 207 -11.09 11.58 32.08
C ASN A 207 -10.60 12.32 30.82
N PRO A 208 -11.40 13.24 30.26
CA PRO A 208 -10.95 14.12 29.19
C PRO A 208 -9.88 15.09 29.68
N GLN A 209 -8.77 15.16 28.96
CA GLN A 209 -7.65 16.05 29.19
C GLN A 209 -7.44 16.97 27.98
N PHE A 210 -7.01 18.21 28.25
CA PHE A 210 -6.66 19.19 27.23
C PHE A 210 -5.18 19.50 27.28
N ARG A 211 -4.55 19.55 26.11
CA ARG A 211 -3.13 19.87 25.97
C ARG A 211 -2.96 21.33 25.61
N GLU A 212 -2.20 22.05 26.44
CA GLU A 212 -1.77 23.41 26.13
C GLU A 212 -0.70 23.44 25.04
N ASN A 213 0.08 22.34 24.93
CA ASN A 213 1.16 22.16 23.98
C ASN A 213 0.88 20.98 23.04
N PHE A 214 0.64 21.27 21.76
CA PHE A 214 0.40 20.27 20.71
C PHE A 214 0.82 20.79 19.34
N SER A 215 0.81 19.91 18.33
CA SER A 215 1.11 20.31 16.95
C SER A 215 0.15 19.69 15.93
N ASP A 216 -0.21 20.51 14.96
CA ASP A 216 -0.90 20.08 13.74
C ASP A 216 0.10 20.01 12.59
N ASN A 217 -0.02 18.99 11.75
CA ASN A 217 0.92 18.71 10.67
C ASN A 217 0.20 18.58 9.33
N SER A 218 0.77 19.16 8.28
CA SER A 218 0.36 18.88 6.91
C SER A 218 1.55 18.89 5.98
N GLY A 219 1.49 18.18 4.87
CA GLY A 219 2.66 18.11 4.01
C GLY A 219 2.46 17.36 2.72
N PHE A 220 3.57 17.29 1.98
CA PHE A 220 3.72 16.56 0.74
C PHE A 220 4.99 15.73 0.79
N THR A 221 4.88 14.45 0.44
CA THR A 221 6.01 13.54 0.31
C THR A 221 6.11 13.06 -1.13
N GLY A 222 7.31 13.09 -1.71
CA GLY A 222 7.62 12.50 -3.01
C GLY A 222 8.73 11.47 -2.90
N ILE A 223 8.56 10.29 -3.50
CA ILE A 223 9.51 9.16 -3.40
C ILE A 223 9.70 8.53 -4.78
N LEU A 224 10.95 8.43 -5.22
CA LEU A 224 11.33 7.60 -6.35
C LEU A 224 11.65 6.19 -5.85
N ASN A 225 10.98 5.18 -6.40
CA ASN A 225 11.20 3.78 -6.07
C ASN A 225 11.78 3.05 -7.28
N LEU A 226 12.76 2.19 -7.04
CA LEU A 226 13.41 1.35 -8.05
C LEU A 226 13.06 -0.11 -7.75
N ALA A 227 11.94 -0.59 -8.27
CA ALA A 227 11.42 -1.90 -7.91
C ALA A 227 11.81 -2.99 -8.91
N TYR A 228 12.03 -4.21 -8.40
CA TYR A 228 12.05 -5.42 -9.22
C TYR A 228 10.98 -6.37 -8.72
N TYR A 229 10.18 -6.88 -9.66
CA TYR A 229 9.14 -7.86 -9.41
C TYR A 229 9.49 -9.16 -10.12
N TYR A 230 9.20 -10.29 -9.49
CA TYR A 230 9.33 -11.61 -10.10
C TYR A 230 8.16 -12.50 -9.72
N THR A 231 7.61 -13.22 -10.68
CA THR A 231 6.59 -14.25 -10.47
C THR A 231 7.13 -15.57 -10.99
N PHE A 232 7.26 -16.55 -10.11
CA PHE A 232 7.48 -17.95 -10.43
C PHE A 232 6.13 -18.63 -10.70
N VAL A 233 6.05 -19.43 -11.75
CA VAL A 233 4.83 -20.15 -12.14
C VAL A 233 5.11 -21.65 -12.22
N TYR A 234 4.28 -22.45 -11.55
CA TYR A 234 4.24 -23.89 -11.68
C TYR A 234 2.80 -24.36 -11.90
N LYS A 235 2.50 -24.78 -13.12
CA LYS A 235 1.14 -25.11 -13.56
C LYS A 235 0.20 -23.91 -13.32
N LYS A 236 -0.82 -24.08 -12.47
CA LYS A 236 -1.79 -23.04 -12.09
C LYS A 236 -1.40 -22.30 -10.80
N TRP A 237 -0.30 -22.69 -10.16
CA TRP A 237 0.20 -22.05 -8.96
C TRP A 237 1.25 -21.01 -9.31
N TYR A 238 1.29 -19.94 -8.55
CA TYR A 238 2.33 -18.93 -8.65
C TYR A 238 2.84 -18.53 -7.27
N ALA A 239 4.10 -18.11 -7.24
CA ALA A 239 4.71 -17.40 -6.13
C ALA A 239 5.32 -16.12 -6.69
N SER A 240 4.96 -14.97 -6.15
CA SER A 240 5.49 -13.67 -6.59
C SER A 240 6.19 -12.98 -5.43
N ILE A 241 7.27 -12.27 -5.74
CA ILE A 241 8.03 -11.46 -4.79
C ILE A 241 8.41 -10.14 -5.46
N PHE A 242 8.47 -9.08 -4.68
CA PHE A 242 9.04 -7.82 -5.11
C PHE A 242 9.75 -7.10 -3.97
N ALA A 243 10.72 -6.27 -4.34
CA ALA A 243 11.33 -5.28 -3.48
C ALA A 243 11.46 -3.97 -4.25
N ALA A 244 11.19 -2.87 -3.56
CA ALA A 244 11.15 -1.51 -4.08
C ALA A 244 11.80 -0.58 -3.05
N PRO A 245 13.15 -0.53 -3.00
CA PRO A 245 13.84 0.54 -2.31
C PRO A 245 13.50 1.88 -2.96
N GLY A 246 13.42 2.92 -2.14
CA GLY A 246 13.10 4.26 -2.59
C GLY A 246 13.82 5.34 -1.80
N PHE A 247 13.90 6.51 -2.42
CA PHE A 247 14.51 7.72 -1.89
C PHE A 247 13.58 8.88 -2.18
N GLY A 248 13.40 9.74 -1.21
CA GLY A 248 12.40 10.78 -1.31
C GLY A 248 12.71 12.00 -0.46
N TYR A 249 11.78 12.94 -0.55
CA TYR A 249 11.81 14.16 0.21
C TYR A 249 10.40 14.46 0.72
N ASP A 250 10.33 14.93 1.96
CA ASP A 250 9.12 15.36 2.62
C ASP A 250 9.18 16.86 2.88
N PHE A 251 8.06 17.53 2.59
CA PHE A 251 7.85 18.95 2.82
C PHE A 251 6.68 19.11 3.78
N ARG A 252 6.96 19.48 5.02
CA ARG A 252 6.01 19.52 6.13
C ARG A 252 5.83 20.94 6.63
N LYS A 253 4.58 21.29 6.90
CA LYS A 253 4.17 22.49 7.63
C LYS A 253 3.67 22.06 9.00
N VAL A 254 4.25 22.65 10.03
CA VAL A 254 3.89 22.39 11.43
C VAL A 254 3.28 23.65 11.98
N THR A 255 2.13 23.51 12.64
CA THR A 255 1.57 24.57 13.49
C THR A 255 1.70 24.10 14.92
N GLU A 256 2.60 24.73 15.68
CA GLU A 256 2.83 24.43 17.08
C GLU A 256 1.96 25.37 17.91
N TYR A 257 1.22 24.82 18.86
CA TYR A 257 0.37 25.55 19.78
C TYR A 257 1.01 25.49 21.17
N ASN A 258 1.13 26.66 21.81
CA ASN A 258 1.62 26.79 23.18
C ASN A 258 0.80 27.87 23.89
N ASN A 259 0.05 27.49 24.93
CA ASN A 259 -0.77 28.42 25.73
C ASN A 259 -1.67 29.33 24.87
N ASN A 260 -2.35 28.75 23.86
CA ASN A 260 -3.20 29.45 22.87
C ASN A 260 -2.49 30.39 21.89
N LEU A 261 -1.15 30.47 21.92
CA LEU A 261 -0.37 31.06 20.85
C LEU A 261 -0.04 30.00 19.81
N SER A 262 0.01 30.39 18.53
CA SER A 262 0.36 29.48 17.44
C SER A 262 1.56 30.00 16.67
N GLU A 263 2.56 29.14 16.47
CA GLU A 263 3.70 29.39 15.59
C GLU A 263 3.65 28.45 14.38
N LYS A 264 4.03 28.94 13.20
CA LYS A 264 4.08 28.14 11.97
C LYS A 264 5.50 28.02 11.48
N SER A 265 5.91 26.78 11.25
CA SER A 265 7.24 26.46 10.74
C SER A 265 7.15 25.51 9.54
N ASN A 266 8.16 25.58 8.67
CA ASN A 266 8.32 24.68 7.55
C ASN A 266 9.54 23.79 7.81
N HIS A 267 9.37 22.50 7.62
CA HIS A 267 10.40 21.49 7.81
C HIS A 267 10.49 20.63 6.57
N ASN A 268 11.71 20.31 6.16
CA ASN A 268 11.92 19.36 5.09
C ASN A 268 12.84 18.24 5.55
N ALA A 269 12.55 17.02 5.11
CA ALA A 269 13.33 15.85 5.48
C ALA A 269 13.61 14.99 4.26
N PHE A 270 14.88 14.59 4.11
CA PHE A 270 15.21 13.49 3.22
C PHE A 270 14.73 12.18 3.85
N LEU A 271 14.20 11.27 3.04
CA LEU A 271 13.78 9.96 3.51
C LEU A 271 14.27 8.84 2.60
N THR A 272 14.43 7.67 3.21
CA THR A 272 14.54 6.39 2.49
C THR A 272 13.29 5.57 2.74
N SER A 273 12.96 4.70 1.80
CA SER A 273 11.83 3.79 1.95
C SER A 273 12.15 2.40 1.42
N LEU A 274 11.47 1.39 1.94
CA LEU A 274 11.48 0.05 1.39
C LEU A 274 10.05 -0.48 1.36
N ASN A 275 9.54 -0.74 0.17
CA ASN A 275 8.33 -1.52 -0.01
C ASN A 275 8.72 -2.91 -0.51
N ALA A 276 8.33 -3.95 0.22
CA ALA A 276 8.55 -5.32 -0.20
C ALA A 276 7.25 -6.10 -0.08
N GLY A 277 7.12 -7.17 -0.84
CA GLY A 277 5.97 -8.03 -0.71
C GLY A 277 6.17 -9.36 -1.38
N SER A 278 5.37 -10.32 -0.94
CA SER A 278 5.31 -11.65 -1.51
C SER A 278 3.87 -12.10 -1.62
N SER A 279 3.60 -13.03 -2.52
CA SER A 279 2.30 -13.65 -2.63
C SER A 279 2.41 -15.07 -3.17
N ILE A 280 1.53 -15.94 -2.74
CA ILE A 280 1.37 -17.28 -3.27
C ILE A 280 -0.10 -17.45 -3.59
N GLY A 281 -0.40 -18.02 -4.74
CA GLY A 281 -1.79 -18.20 -5.14
C GLY A 281 -1.97 -19.25 -6.22
N PHE A 282 -3.23 -19.61 -6.38
CA PHE A 282 -3.73 -20.44 -7.46
C PHE A 282 -4.52 -19.56 -8.43
N ASN A 283 -4.31 -19.76 -9.73
CA ASN A 283 -4.94 -18.98 -10.77
C ASN A 283 -5.36 -19.89 -11.93
N ASP A 284 -6.66 -20.13 -12.07
CA ASP A 284 -7.27 -20.90 -13.15
C ASP A 284 -8.17 -20.00 -14.01
N LYS A 285 -8.85 -20.55 -15.02
CA LYS A 285 -9.72 -19.78 -15.92
C LYS A 285 -10.84 -19.01 -15.20
N LYS A 286 -11.54 -19.67 -14.26
CA LYS A 286 -12.71 -19.10 -13.57
C LYS A 286 -12.43 -18.61 -12.16
N ILE A 287 -11.64 -19.37 -11.40
CA ILE A 287 -11.38 -19.10 -9.98
C ILE A 287 -9.91 -18.77 -9.75
N TYR A 288 -9.66 -17.94 -8.75
CA TYR A 288 -8.32 -17.68 -8.25
C TYR A 288 -8.40 -17.36 -6.77
N PHE A 289 -7.34 -17.68 -6.03
CA PHE A 289 -7.23 -17.36 -4.61
C PHE A 289 -5.76 -17.33 -4.19
N GLY A 290 -5.48 -16.71 -3.06
CA GLY A 290 -4.12 -16.64 -2.58
C GLY A 290 -3.96 -15.84 -1.30
N LEU A 291 -2.72 -15.82 -0.86
CA LEU A 291 -2.23 -15.05 0.28
C LEU A 291 -1.18 -14.07 -0.23
N SER A 292 -1.21 -12.84 0.27
CA SER A 292 -0.17 -11.85 0.03
C SER A 292 0.30 -11.22 1.33
N PHE A 293 1.59 -10.94 1.39
CA PHE A 293 2.25 -10.18 2.44
C PHE A 293 2.84 -8.91 1.84
N LYS A 294 2.75 -7.80 2.59
CA LYS A 294 3.39 -6.53 2.25
C LYS A 294 4.08 -5.97 3.48
N HIS A 295 5.32 -5.55 3.28
CA HIS A 295 6.11 -4.79 4.21
C HIS A 295 6.33 -3.39 3.63
N SER A 296 6.08 -2.36 4.43
CA SER A 296 6.39 -0.98 4.07
C SER A 296 7.20 -0.35 5.18
N ALA A 297 8.33 0.24 4.84
CA ALA A 297 9.17 0.97 5.77
C ALA A 297 9.55 2.33 5.20
N MET A 298 9.59 3.34 6.06
CA MET A 298 10.02 4.71 5.76
C MET A 298 10.89 5.21 6.90
N ASP A 299 12.02 5.82 6.56
CA ASP A 299 12.98 6.36 7.51
C ASP A 299 13.28 7.80 7.14
N PHE A 300 12.92 8.73 8.02
CA PHE A 300 13.10 10.17 7.83
C PHE A 300 14.40 10.60 8.51
N LYS A 301 15.38 11.02 7.71
CA LYS A 301 16.67 11.45 8.27
C LYS A 301 16.56 12.86 8.84
N HIS A 302 17.09 13.05 10.05
CA HIS A 302 17.11 14.34 10.78
C HIS A 302 15.72 14.89 11.14
N SER A 303 14.75 14.00 11.40
CA SER A 303 13.44 14.34 11.93
C SER A 303 13.45 14.18 13.46
N GLU A 304 14.04 15.13 14.19
CA GLU A 304 13.93 15.12 15.65
C GLU A 304 12.54 15.66 16.08
N GLU A 305 11.89 14.95 17.02
CA GLU A 305 10.75 15.37 17.87
C GLU A 305 9.39 15.71 17.20
N ARG A 306 8.93 14.98 16.16
CA ARG A 306 7.66 15.34 15.47
C ARG A 306 6.78 14.13 15.11
N ILE A 307 5.52 14.38 14.70
CA ILE A 307 4.61 13.30 14.24
C ILE A 307 5.18 12.64 12.99
N GLU A 308 5.35 11.33 13.04
CA GLU A 308 5.87 10.52 11.94
C GLU A 308 4.89 9.41 11.55
N TYR A 309 4.76 9.15 10.25
CA TYR A 309 4.14 7.92 9.78
C TYR A 309 4.98 6.73 10.27
N LEU A 310 4.36 5.66 10.81
CA LEU A 310 5.15 4.59 11.42
C LEU A 310 6.21 4.06 10.45
N SER A 311 7.45 4.01 10.93
CA SER A 311 8.62 3.64 10.14
C SER A 311 8.58 2.23 9.56
N SER A 312 7.72 1.33 10.05
CA SER A 312 7.55 -0.02 9.48
C SER A 312 6.16 -0.62 9.72
N GLN A 313 5.55 -1.20 8.70
CA GLN A 313 4.23 -1.83 8.77
C GLN A 313 4.19 -3.14 7.97
N ASN A 314 3.58 -4.17 8.57
CA ASN A 314 3.31 -5.46 7.95
C ASN A 314 1.80 -5.60 7.69
N ALA A 315 1.45 -6.05 6.50
CA ALA A 315 0.07 -6.28 6.10
C ALA A 315 -0.08 -7.61 5.38
N TYR A 316 -1.10 -8.37 5.78
CA TYR A 316 -1.48 -9.65 5.19
C TYR A 316 -2.83 -9.51 4.48
N PHE A 317 -2.95 -10.20 3.35
CA PHE A 317 -4.14 -10.22 2.52
C PHE A 317 -4.48 -11.65 2.17
N LEU A 318 -5.67 -12.09 2.52
CA LEU A 318 -6.26 -13.34 2.01
C LEU A 318 -7.31 -12.97 0.98
N PHE A 319 -7.33 -13.64 -0.16
CA PHE A 319 -8.32 -13.34 -1.19
C PHE A 319 -8.81 -14.58 -1.93
N PHE A 320 -10.06 -14.47 -2.39
CA PHE A 320 -10.71 -15.41 -3.29
C PHE A 320 -11.46 -14.61 -4.35
N GLY A 321 -11.39 -15.01 -5.61
CA GLY A 321 -12.11 -14.33 -6.67
C GLY A 321 -12.60 -15.26 -7.77
N TYR A 322 -13.59 -14.74 -8.49
CA TYR A 322 -14.23 -15.41 -9.60
C TYR A 322 -14.33 -14.45 -10.80
N ARG A 323 -14.09 -14.99 -12.00
CA ARG A 323 -14.20 -14.25 -13.26
C ARG A 323 -15.58 -14.47 -13.88
N PHE A 324 -16.39 -13.42 -13.86
CA PHE A 324 -17.73 -13.41 -14.42
C PHE A 324 -17.70 -12.91 -15.86
N LYS A 325 -18.68 -13.34 -16.66
CA LYS A 325 -19.00 -12.64 -17.90
C LYS A 325 -19.46 -11.21 -17.53
N ALA A 326 -18.83 -10.20 -18.12
CA ALA A 326 -19.10 -8.83 -17.75
C ALA A 326 -20.52 -8.40 -18.19
N PRO A 327 -21.38 -7.87 -17.30
CA PRO A 327 -22.71 -7.40 -17.64
C PRO A 327 -22.64 -6.07 -18.41
N LYS A 328 -23.65 -5.79 -19.25
CA LYS A 328 -23.71 -4.57 -20.07
C LYS A 328 -23.61 -3.27 -19.26
N VAL A 329 -24.04 -3.28 -17.99
CA VAL A 329 -23.97 -2.15 -17.06
C VAL A 329 -22.52 -1.74 -16.79
N VAL A 330 -21.59 -2.70 -16.71
CA VAL A 330 -20.16 -2.43 -16.49
C VAL A 330 -19.42 -2.18 -17.82
N THR A 331 -19.76 -2.93 -18.87
CA THR A 331 -19.01 -2.85 -20.13
C THR A 331 -19.26 -1.55 -20.90
N LYS A 332 -20.51 -1.06 -20.95
CA LYS A 332 -20.87 0.16 -21.71
C LYS A 332 -20.07 1.41 -21.30
N PRO A 333 -20.01 1.83 -20.02
CA PRO A 333 -19.28 3.03 -19.63
C PRO A 333 -17.78 2.91 -19.89
N ILE A 334 -17.18 1.76 -19.58
CA ILE A 334 -15.74 1.54 -19.79
C ILE A 334 -15.39 1.52 -21.29
N ASN A 335 -16.19 0.85 -22.12
CA ASN A 335 -15.95 0.82 -23.56
C ASN A 335 -16.09 2.22 -24.18
N LYS A 336 -17.02 3.05 -23.67
CA LYS A 336 -17.15 4.45 -24.12
C LYS A 336 -15.88 5.24 -23.82
N ILE A 337 -15.31 5.08 -22.62
CA ILE A 337 -14.03 5.72 -22.23
C ILE A 337 -12.91 5.30 -23.19
N GLU A 338 -12.79 4.01 -23.51
CA GLU A 338 -11.75 3.52 -24.44
C GLU A 338 -11.91 4.03 -25.87
N GLN A 339 -13.15 4.17 -26.35
CA GLN A 339 -13.40 4.74 -27.68
C GLN A 339 -13.04 6.22 -27.75
N THR A 340 -13.24 6.97 -26.65
CA THR A 340 -12.93 8.39 -26.55
C THR A 340 -11.44 8.66 -26.35
N ILE A 341 -10.72 7.82 -25.61
CA ILE A 341 -9.31 8.03 -25.27
C ILE A 341 -8.42 7.21 -26.23
N PRO A 342 -7.72 7.82 -27.20
CA PRO A 342 -7.01 7.10 -28.25
C PRO A 342 -5.95 6.12 -27.76
N VAL A 343 -5.26 6.42 -26.66
CA VAL A 343 -4.22 5.55 -26.07
C VAL A 343 -4.78 4.26 -25.43
N LEU A 344 -6.10 4.16 -25.28
CA LEU A 344 -6.78 3.00 -24.69
C LEU A 344 -7.48 2.11 -25.72
N LYS A 345 -7.42 2.46 -27.00
CA LYS A 345 -7.93 1.59 -28.06
C LYS A 345 -7.05 0.34 -28.12
N GLN A 346 -7.68 -0.82 -27.94
CA GLN A 346 -7.04 -2.10 -28.27
C GLN A 346 -7.16 -2.27 -29.78
N ASP A 347 -6.02 -2.44 -30.46
CA ASP A 347 -5.97 -2.80 -31.88
C ASP A 347 -6.59 -4.17 -32.15
#